data_AF-A0A1A3DZL0-F1
#
_entry.id   AF-A0A1A3DZL0-F1
#
_cell.length_a   1.000
_cell.length_b   1.000
_cell.length_c   1.000
_cell.angle_alpha   90.00
_cell.angle_beta   90.00
_cell.angle_gamma   90.00
#
_symmetry.space_group_name_H-M   'P 1'
#
loop_
_entity.id
_entity.type
_entity.pdbx_description
1 polymer ?
#
loop_
_entity_poly.entity_id
_entity_poly.type
_entity_poly.pdbx_seq_one_letter_code
_entity_poly.pdbx_strand_id
1 'polypeptide(L)'
;MAAAAAPASALSAEISRAAGKLAAPSSSEPTSPSQAEPAGPPPPPPPVSDVIDALRASADSASRLVGTEPGYRAGLLSSIAASCTASYTVALVPGGPSI
;
A
#
# COMPACT_ATOMS: atom_id res chain seq x y z
N MET A 1 -30.97 -21.08 -3.45
CA MET A 1 -31.03 -21.74 -2.11
C MET A 1 -29.59 -21.88 -1.62
N ALA A 2 -29.35 -21.58 -0.33
CA ALA A 2 -28.08 -21.58 0.43
C ALA A 2 -27.29 -20.24 0.52
N ALA A 3 -27.69 -19.44 1.53
CA ALA A 3 -27.01 -18.41 2.34
C ALA A 3 -25.78 -17.62 1.81
N ALA A 4 -26.02 -16.36 1.43
CA ALA A 4 -25.02 -15.34 1.10
C ALA A 4 -24.60 -14.44 2.31
N ALA A 5 -24.31 -14.99 3.50
CA ALA A 5 -24.10 -14.12 4.69
C ALA A 5 -23.04 -14.54 5.72
N ALA A 6 -22.35 -15.67 5.57
CA ALA A 6 -21.36 -16.11 6.57
C ALA A 6 -19.98 -15.41 6.54
N PRO A 7 -19.39 -15.03 5.38
CA PRO A 7 -17.99 -14.55 5.37
C PRO A 7 -17.78 -13.13 5.92
N ALA A 8 -18.82 -12.27 5.94
CA ALA A 8 -18.66 -10.87 6.35
C ALA A 8 -18.60 -10.67 7.88
N SER A 9 -19.37 -11.45 8.65
CA SER A 9 -19.37 -11.35 10.12
C SER A 9 -18.10 -11.93 10.75
N ALA A 10 -17.55 -12.99 10.15
CA ALA A 10 -16.28 -13.58 10.54
C ALA A 10 -15.12 -12.58 10.38
N LEU A 11 -15.08 -11.87 9.25
CA LEU A 11 -14.11 -10.80 9.01
C LEU A 11 -14.28 -9.64 9.99
N SER A 12 -15.52 -9.22 10.26
CA SER A 12 -15.79 -8.13 11.21
C SER A 12 -15.33 -8.47 12.63
N ALA A 13 -15.51 -9.71 13.09
CA ALA A 13 -15.06 -10.15 14.40
C ALA A 13 -13.53 -10.16 14.52
N GLU A 14 -12.85 -10.49 13.43
CA GLU A 14 -11.39 -10.52 13.38
C GLU A 14 -10.78 -9.11 13.40
N ILE A 15 -11.41 -8.14 12.73
CA ILE A 15 -11.04 -6.71 12.78
C ILE A 15 -11.17 -6.16 14.20
N SER A 16 -12.29 -6.43 14.89
CA SER A 16 -12.50 -5.96 16.27
C SER A 16 -11.48 -6.54 17.25
N ARG A 17 -11.08 -7.81 17.08
CA ARG A 17 -10.04 -8.44 17.91
C ARG A 17 -8.67 -7.82 17.65
N ALA A 18 -8.34 -7.52 16.40
CA ALA A 18 -7.07 -6.88 16.05
C ALA A 18 -6.98 -5.45 16.59
N ALA A 19 -8.06 -4.67 16.50
CA ALA A 19 -8.13 -3.28 16.97
C ALA A 19 -7.80 -3.14 18.47
N GLY A 20 -8.17 -4.11 19.30
CA GLY A 20 -7.85 -4.10 20.74
C GLY A 20 -6.38 -4.32 21.08
N LYS A 21 -5.52 -4.70 20.11
CA LYS A 21 -4.11 -5.08 20.34
C LYS A 21 -3.09 -4.00 19.96
N LEU A 22 -3.50 -2.87 19.38
CA LEU A 22 -2.60 -1.80 18.91
C LEU A 22 -2.27 -0.73 19.97
N ALA A 23 -2.80 -0.83 21.20
CA ALA A 23 -2.70 0.22 22.22
C ALA A 23 -1.53 0.04 23.21
N ALA A 24 -0.30 -0.17 22.72
CA ALA A 24 0.90 -0.10 23.57
C ALA A 24 2.00 0.74 22.89
N PRO A 25 2.17 2.03 23.26
CA PRO A 25 3.29 2.83 22.82
C PRO A 25 4.46 2.72 23.80
N SER A 26 5.66 2.44 23.29
CA SER A 26 6.93 2.78 23.97
C SER A 26 8.01 2.96 22.89
N SER A 27 8.23 4.20 22.47
CA SER A 27 9.27 5.14 22.92
C SER A 27 10.61 4.87 22.25
N SER A 28 10.92 5.68 21.22
CA SER A 28 12.23 5.77 20.59
C SER A 28 12.72 7.20 20.76
N GLU A 29 13.92 7.37 21.32
CA GLU A 29 14.56 8.67 21.54
C GLU A 29 14.85 9.38 20.21
N PRO A 30 14.68 10.72 20.13
CA PRO A 30 15.05 11.48 18.95
C PRO A 30 16.57 11.63 18.86
N THR A 31 17.18 11.10 17.80
CA THR A 31 18.54 11.48 17.39
C THR A 31 18.48 12.89 16.79
N SER A 32 19.32 13.78 17.30
CA SER A 32 19.47 15.16 16.82
C SER A 32 19.94 15.18 15.36
N PRO A 33 19.24 15.88 14.43
CA PRO A 33 19.70 15.98 13.06
C PRO A 33 20.93 16.90 12.98
N SER A 34 22.00 16.40 12.35
CA SER A 34 23.13 17.23 11.93
C SER A 34 22.65 18.24 10.88
N GLN A 35 23.11 19.47 10.98
CA GLN A 35 22.75 20.58 10.11
C GLN A 35 23.20 20.28 8.66
N ALA A 36 22.25 20.01 7.77
CA ALA A 36 22.53 19.84 6.35
C ALA A 36 22.86 21.20 5.70
N GLU A 37 23.92 21.19 4.88
CA GLU A 37 24.33 22.29 4.02
C GLU A 37 23.17 22.73 3.10
N PRO A 38 23.07 24.01 2.68
CA PRO A 38 21.97 24.46 1.82
C PRO A 38 21.86 23.61 0.55
N ALA A 39 20.77 22.86 0.44
CA ALA A 39 20.49 22.05 -0.74
C ALA A 39 20.40 22.98 -1.96
N GLY A 40 21.15 22.66 -3.02
CA GLY A 40 20.99 23.29 -4.33
C GLY A 40 19.57 23.09 -4.89
N PRO A 41 19.25 23.67 -6.07
CA PRO A 41 17.92 23.55 -6.66
C PRO A 41 17.48 22.07 -6.74
N PRO A 42 16.25 21.72 -6.35
CA PRO A 42 15.79 20.34 -6.37
C PRO A 42 15.82 19.79 -7.79
N PRO A 43 16.10 18.48 -7.97
CA PRO A 43 16.04 17.86 -9.29
C PRO A 43 14.62 17.95 -9.87
N PRO A 44 14.48 17.96 -11.21
CA PRO A 44 13.18 17.96 -11.85
C PRO A 44 12.37 16.72 -11.45
N PRO A 45 11.04 16.83 -11.36
CA PRO A 45 10.18 15.70 -11.03
C PRO A 45 10.26 14.62 -12.14
N PRO A 46 10.13 13.33 -11.79
CA PRO A 46 10.10 12.25 -12.76
C PRO A 46 8.87 12.34 -13.67
N PRO A 47 8.94 11.88 -14.93
CA PRO A 47 7.78 11.83 -15.80
C PRO A 47 6.77 10.80 -15.31
N VAL A 48 5.49 11.03 -15.62
CA VAL A 48 4.38 10.17 -15.17
C VAL A 48 4.52 8.73 -15.68
N SER A 49 5.09 8.54 -16.88
CA SER A 49 5.37 7.21 -17.43
C SER A 49 6.30 6.39 -16.54
N ASP A 50 7.37 6.99 -16.02
CA ASP A 50 8.30 6.30 -15.12
C ASP A 50 7.62 5.90 -13.80
N VAL A 51 6.69 6.74 -13.31
CA VAL A 51 5.89 6.41 -12.11
C VAL A 51 4.95 5.24 -12.38
N ILE A 52 4.29 5.22 -13.55
CA ILE A 52 3.41 4.11 -13.97
C ILE A 52 4.21 2.80 -14.08
N ASP A 53 5.39 2.84 -14.71
CA ASP A 53 6.24 1.66 -14.88
C ASP A 53 6.76 1.14 -13.53
N ALA A 54 7.17 2.04 -12.63
CA ALA A 54 7.57 1.67 -11.27
C ALA A 54 6.42 1.02 -10.48
N LEU A 55 5.20 1.54 -10.59
CA LEU A 55 4.01 0.97 -9.93
C LEU A 55 3.66 -0.40 -10.51
N ARG A 56 3.79 -0.60 -11.83
CA ARG A 56 3.61 -1.91 -12.47
C ARG A 56 4.62 -2.94 -11.99
N ALA A 57 5.90 -2.58 -11.95
CA ALA A 57 6.96 -3.45 -11.43
C ALA A 57 6.72 -3.83 -9.96
N SER A 58 6.25 -2.88 -9.15
CA SER A 58 5.89 -3.11 -7.75
C SER A 58 4.70 -4.08 -7.61
N ALA A 59 3.67 -3.92 -8.45
CA ALA A 59 2.50 -4.80 -8.46
C ALA A 59 2.86 -6.24 -8.90
N ASP A 60 3.69 -6.40 -9.94
CA ASP A 60 4.19 -7.72 -10.38
C ASP A 60 4.97 -8.41 -9.28
N SER A 61 5.95 -7.70 -8.70
CA SER A 61 6.79 -8.24 -7.63
C SER A 61 5.96 -8.70 -6.43
N ALA A 62 4.99 -7.88 -5.99
CA ALA A 62 4.08 -8.25 -4.91
C ALA A 62 3.22 -9.48 -5.29
N SER A 63 2.68 -9.52 -6.52
CA SER A 63 1.84 -10.62 -6.99
C SER A 63 2.59 -11.96 -7.03
N ARG A 64 3.87 -11.95 -7.42
CA ARG A 64 4.70 -13.16 -7.44
C ARG A 64 4.95 -13.72 -6.04
N LEU A 65 5.01 -12.84 -5.03
CA LEU A 65 5.20 -13.23 -3.62
C LEU A 65 3.92 -13.75 -2.95
N VAL A 66 2.73 -13.40 -3.47
CA VAL A 66 1.44 -13.90 -2.91
C VAL A 66 1.38 -15.43 -2.93
N GLY A 67 1.91 -16.06 -3.98
CA GLY A 67 1.91 -17.53 -4.10
C GLY A 67 2.91 -18.24 -3.18
N THR A 68 3.88 -17.51 -2.62
CA THR A 68 4.95 -18.08 -1.77
C THR A 68 4.75 -17.80 -0.28
N GLU A 69 3.93 -16.81 0.05
CA GLU A 69 3.67 -16.38 1.44
C GLU A 69 2.30 -16.89 1.94
N PRO A 70 2.20 -17.41 3.17
CA PRO A 70 0.92 -17.88 3.70
C PRO A 70 0.09 -16.75 4.34
N GLY A 71 -1.24 -16.89 4.26
CA GLY A 71 -2.21 -16.19 5.10
C GLY A 71 -2.10 -14.66 5.04
N TYR A 72 -1.92 -14.03 6.21
CA TYR A 72 -1.92 -12.57 6.36
C TYR A 72 -0.90 -11.86 5.45
N ARG A 73 0.29 -12.45 5.25
CA ARG A 73 1.32 -11.87 4.38
C ARG A 73 0.89 -11.85 2.91
N ALA A 74 0.31 -12.95 2.42
CA ALA A 74 -0.29 -12.98 1.08
C ALA A 74 -1.41 -11.94 0.94
N GLY A 75 -2.25 -11.78 1.97
CA GLY A 75 -3.29 -10.75 2.00
C GLY A 75 -2.71 -9.32 1.90
N LEU A 76 -1.66 -9.01 2.66
CA LEU A 76 -0.99 -7.72 2.60
C LEU A 76 -0.34 -7.46 1.23
N LEU A 77 0.35 -8.46 0.68
CA LEU A 77 0.97 -8.35 -0.65
C LEU A 77 -0.07 -8.15 -1.75
N SER A 78 -1.22 -8.82 -1.66
CA SER A 78 -2.33 -8.60 -2.59
C SER A 78 -2.91 -7.19 -2.47
N SER A 79 -3.00 -6.63 -1.25
CA SER A 79 -3.45 -5.24 -1.05
C SER A 79 -2.50 -4.22 -1.67
N ILE A 80 -1.19 -4.47 -1.56
CA ILE A 80 -0.16 -3.65 -2.21
C ILE A 80 -0.32 -3.72 -3.73
N ALA A 81 -0.39 -4.93 -4.29
CA ALA A 81 -0.57 -5.12 -5.74
C ALA A 81 -1.84 -4.44 -6.27
N ALA A 82 -2.95 -4.55 -5.53
CA ALA A 82 -4.22 -3.90 -5.86
C ALA A 82 -4.11 -2.37 -5.81
N SER A 83 -3.47 -1.81 -4.78
CA SER A 83 -3.30 -0.36 -4.62
C SER A 83 -2.42 0.22 -5.73
N CYS A 84 -1.29 -0.43 -6.03
CA CYS A 84 -0.42 -0.04 -7.14
C CYS A 84 -1.18 -0.08 -8.48
N THR A 85 -1.99 -1.12 -8.69
CA THR A 85 -2.84 -1.24 -9.88
C THR A 85 -3.85 -0.12 -9.98
N ALA A 86 -4.60 0.15 -8.92
CA ALA A 86 -5.55 1.26 -8.90
C ALA A 86 -4.87 2.60 -9.20
N SER A 87 -3.68 2.85 -8.65
CA SER A 87 -2.91 4.06 -8.94
C SER A 87 -2.57 4.20 -10.42
N TYR A 88 -2.03 3.15 -11.07
CA TYR A 88 -1.64 3.26 -12.48
C TYR A 88 -2.80 3.10 -13.48
N THR A 89 -3.95 2.55 -13.08
CA THR A 89 -5.13 2.39 -13.97
C THR A 89 -6.19 3.46 -13.80
N VAL A 90 -6.30 4.07 -12.61
CA VAL A 90 -7.36 5.05 -12.31
C VAL A 90 -6.79 6.43 -12.02
N ALA A 91 -5.75 6.53 -11.18
CA ALA A 91 -5.24 7.82 -10.73
C ALA A 91 -4.29 8.48 -11.73
N LEU A 92 -3.49 7.69 -12.45
CA LEU A 92 -2.41 8.19 -13.32
C LEU A 92 -2.66 7.95 -14.82
N VAL A 93 -3.75 7.27 -15.21
CA VAL A 93 -4.10 7.13 -16.64
C VAL A 93 -4.31 8.53 -17.22
N PRO A 94 -3.56 8.92 -18.26
CA PRO A 94 -3.83 10.17 -18.97
C PRO A 94 -5.18 10.07 -19.68
N GLY A 95 -6.25 10.63 -19.09
CA GLY A 95 -7.56 10.74 -19.75
C GLY A 95 -8.83 10.49 -18.91
N GLY A 96 -8.89 10.88 -17.63
CA GLY A 96 -10.19 11.00 -16.92
C GLY A 96 -10.81 12.38 -17.10
N PRO A 97 -12.14 12.53 -17.28
CA PRO A 97 -12.76 13.82 -17.53
C PRO A 97 -12.48 14.76 -16.35
N SER A 98 -12.01 15.96 -16.66
CA SER A 98 -12.09 17.10 -15.76
C SER A 98 -13.56 17.26 -15.37
N ILE A 99 -13.94 16.76 -14.19
CA ILE A 99 -15.20 17.18 -13.56
C ILE A 99 -14.99 18.49 -12.81
#